data_AF-A0A929ZGZ9-F1
#
_entry.id   AF-A0A929ZGZ9-F1
#
_cell.length_a   1.000
_cell.length_b   1.000
_cell.length_c   1.000
_cell.angle_alpha   90.00
_cell.angle_beta   90.00
_cell.angle_gamma   90.00
#
_symmetry.space_group_name_H-M   'P 1'
#
loop_
_entity.id
_entity.type
_entity.pdbx_description
1 polymer ?
#
loop_
_entity_poly.entity_id
_entity_poly.type
_entity_poly.pdbx_seq_one_letter_code
_entity_poly.pdbx_strand_id
1 'polypeptide(L)'
;FAGDITPDQARALLAEAPGVRVVDVPTPLEAAGRDEVLVGRIRHDQAVDGNRGLVLVVSGDNLRKGAALNAVQVAEVVAQRLR
;
A
#
# COMPACT_ATOMS: atom_id res chain seq x y z
N PHE A 1 -5.05 -14.49 -4.71
CA PHE A 1 -6.42 -13.97 -4.52
C PHE A 1 -7.43 -15.08 -4.82
N ALA A 2 -8.66 -14.97 -4.30
CA ALA A 2 -9.69 -16.00 -4.52
C ALA A 2 -10.17 -16.06 -5.98
N GLY A 3 -10.19 -14.91 -6.66
CA GLY A 3 -10.44 -14.76 -8.09
C GLY A 3 -9.29 -14.06 -8.80
N ASP A 4 -9.46 -13.88 -10.12
CA ASP A 4 -8.48 -13.24 -11.00
C ASP A 4 -8.25 -11.78 -10.66
N ILE A 5 -7.00 -11.33 -10.82
CA ILE A 5 -6.60 -9.94 -10.71
C ILE A 5 -5.38 -9.68 -11.60
N THR A 6 -5.47 -8.68 -12.47
CA THR A 6 -4.34 -8.25 -13.30
C THR A 6 -3.50 -7.19 -12.57
N PRO A 7 -2.21 -7.03 -12.93
CA PRO A 7 -1.37 -5.95 -12.42
C PRO A 7 -1.98 -4.55 -12.65
N ASP A 8 -2.67 -4.36 -13.76
CA ASP A 8 -3.31 -3.07 -14.09
C ASP A 8 -4.54 -2.81 -13.23
N GLN A 9 -5.36 -3.83 -12.99
CA GLN A 9 -6.46 -3.74 -12.02
C GLN A 9 -5.93 -3.42 -10.62
N ALA A 10 -4.86 -4.08 -10.19
CA ALA A 10 -4.23 -3.81 -8.91
C ALA A 10 -3.66 -2.38 -8.83
N ARG A 11 -3.00 -1.87 -9.89
CA ARG A 11 -2.53 -0.46 -9.93
C ARG A 11 -3.68 0.52 -9.82
N ALA A 12 -4.77 0.31 -10.56
CA ALA A 12 -5.93 1.21 -10.52
C ALA A 12 -6.52 1.28 -9.10
N LEU A 13 -6.77 0.12 -8.48
CA LEU A 13 -7.29 0.05 -7.11
C LEU A 13 -6.33 0.68 -6.08
N LEU A 14 -5.03 0.42 -6.19
CA LEU A 14 -4.03 0.99 -5.29
C LEU A 14 -3.82 2.49 -5.48
N ALA A 15 -4.03 3.02 -6.69
CA ALA A 15 -3.94 4.45 -6.97
C ALA A 15 -5.09 5.25 -6.33
N GLU A 16 -6.25 4.61 -6.11
CA GLU A 16 -7.41 5.20 -5.42
C GLU A 16 -7.38 4.99 -3.90
N ALA A 17 -6.53 4.08 -3.42
CA ALA A 17 -6.48 3.72 -2.00
C ALA A 17 -5.89 4.88 -1.14
N PRO A 18 -6.61 5.33 -0.10
CA PRO A 18 -6.09 6.40 0.78
C PRO A 18 -4.77 6.02 1.46
N GLY A 19 -3.80 6.94 1.40
CA GLY A 19 -2.47 6.73 2.00
C GLY A 19 -1.57 5.76 1.22
N VAL A 20 -1.94 5.41 0.00
CA VAL A 20 -1.10 4.63 -0.93
C VAL A 20 -0.71 5.50 -2.11
N ARG A 21 0.52 5.35 -2.59
CA ARG A 21 0.98 5.98 -3.82
C ARG A 21 1.63 4.95 -4.73
N VAL A 22 1.09 4.82 -5.93
CA VAL A 22 1.67 3.94 -6.97
C VAL A 22 2.86 4.66 -7.62
N VAL A 23 4.02 4.01 -7.58
CA VAL A 23 5.28 4.47 -8.22
C VAL A 23 5.91 3.30 -8.97
N ASP A 24 6.81 3.58 -9.91
CA ASP A 24 7.45 2.52 -10.70
C ASP A 24 8.40 1.67 -9.84
N VAL A 25 9.28 2.32 -9.06
CA VAL A 25 10.30 1.69 -8.23
C VAL A 25 10.25 2.28 -6.82
N PRO A 26 9.54 1.65 -5.87
CA PRO A 26 9.49 2.10 -4.48
C PRO A 26 10.87 2.01 -3.83
N THR A 27 11.30 3.06 -3.14
CA THR A 27 12.57 3.05 -2.39
C THR A 27 12.37 3.54 -0.95
N PRO A 28 13.16 3.04 0.03
CA PRO A 28 13.10 3.54 1.41
C PRO A 28 13.45 5.01 1.53
N LEU A 29 14.42 5.48 0.73
CA LEU A 29 14.84 6.88 0.74
C LEU A 29 13.72 7.81 0.30
N GLU A 30 12.94 7.44 -0.72
CA GLU A 30 11.79 8.24 -1.14
C GLU A 30 10.66 8.22 -0.11
N ALA A 31 10.44 7.08 0.55
CA ALA A 31 9.37 6.91 1.53
C ALA A 31 9.65 7.62 2.87
N ALA A 32 10.92 7.78 3.25
CA ALA A 32 11.32 8.42 4.50
C ALA A 32 10.74 9.84 4.61
N GLY A 33 10.13 10.14 5.76
CA GLY A 33 9.49 11.41 6.06
C GLY A 33 8.09 11.59 5.46
N ARG A 34 7.59 10.64 4.65
CA ARG A 34 6.26 10.70 4.02
C ARG A 34 5.23 9.90 4.80
N ASP A 35 3.96 10.24 4.58
CA ASP A 35 2.83 9.58 5.21
C ASP A 35 2.27 8.44 4.34
N GLU A 36 2.44 8.54 3.02
CA GLU A 36 1.99 7.54 2.07
C GLU A 36 2.92 6.31 2.02
N VAL A 37 2.31 5.15 1.80
CA VAL A 37 3.02 3.91 1.48
C VAL A 37 3.20 3.83 -0.04
N LEU A 38 4.45 3.71 -0.47
CA LEU A 38 4.81 3.56 -1.88
C LEU A 38 4.65 2.09 -2.29
N VAL A 39 3.95 1.85 -3.40
CA VAL A 39 3.79 0.51 -3.97
C VAL A 39 4.11 0.52 -5.46
N GLY A 40 4.77 -0.54 -5.92
CA GLY A 40 5.23 -0.62 -7.30
C GLY A 40 5.72 -2.00 -7.68
N ARG A 41 6.34 -2.09 -8.87
CA ARG A 41 6.82 -3.35 -9.46
C ARG A 41 5.77 -4.47 -9.47
N ILE A 42 4.49 -4.07 -9.61
CA ILE A 42 3.34 -4.99 -9.60
C ILE A 42 3.37 -5.83 -10.88
N ARG A 43 3.36 -7.14 -10.70
CA ARG A 43 3.42 -8.14 -11.77
C ARG A 43 2.72 -9.42 -11.35
N HIS A 44 2.36 -10.26 -12.31
CA HIS A 44 1.88 -11.60 -12.00
C HIS A 44 2.94 -12.42 -11.26
N ASP A 45 2.48 -13.19 -10.29
CA ASP A 45 3.28 -14.25 -9.68
C ASP A 45 3.20 -15.50 -10.56
N GLN A 46 4.35 -15.94 -11.07
CA GLN A 46 4.45 -17.12 -11.93
C GLN A 46 4.39 -18.43 -11.14
N ALA A 47 4.49 -18.39 -9.81
CA ALA A 47 4.37 -19.56 -8.95
C ALA A 47 2.92 -19.92 -8.57
N VAL A 48 1.96 -19.07 -8.95
CA VAL A 48 0.54 -19.26 -8.63
C VAL A 48 -0.23 -19.55 -9.91
N ASP A 49 -0.94 -20.69 -9.95
CA ASP A 49 -1.76 -21.06 -11.09
C ASP A 49 -2.91 -20.06 -11.34
N GLY A 50 -3.12 -19.77 -12.63
CA GLY A 50 -4.10 -18.79 -13.10
C GLY A 50 -3.69 -17.34 -12.82
N ASN A 51 -4.61 -16.40 -13.03
CA ASN A 51 -4.33 -14.96 -12.87
C ASN A 51 -4.59 -14.48 -11.44
N ARG A 52 -4.26 -15.31 -10.44
CA ARG A 52 -4.62 -15.08 -9.04
C ARG A 52 -3.46 -14.69 -8.14
N GLY A 53 -2.23 -14.71 -8.66
CA GLY A 53 -1.03 -14.31 -7.91
C GLY A 53 -0.48 -12.97 -8.37
N LEU A 54 -0.02 -12.15 -7.43
CA LEU A 54 0.72 -10.92 -7.69
C LEU A 54 1.98 -10.85 -6.83
N VAL A 55 3.05 -10.34 -7.42
CA VAL A 55 4.24 -9.86 -6.71
C VAL A 55 4.24 -8.35 -6.76
N LEU A 56 4.49 -7.71 -5.62
CA LEU A 56 4.62 -6.26 -5.49
C LEU A 56 5.78 -5.91 -4.54
N VAL A 57 6.31 -4.71 -4.71
CA VAL A 57 7.30 -4.12 -3.80
C VAL A 57 6.64 -2.96 -3.09
N VAL A 58 6.91 -2.83 -1.79
CA VAL A 58 6.35 -1.81 -0.92
C VAL A 58 7.47 -1.11 -0.15
N SER A 59 7.36 0.21 -0.01
CA SER A 59 8.25 1.02 0.82
C SER A 59 7.44 2.06 1.60
N GLY A 60 7.70 2.19 2.90
CA GLY A 60 7.02 3.15 3.77
C GLY A 60 7.94 3.57 4.91
N ASP A 61 7.71 4.76 5.46
CA ASP A 61 8.41 5.21 6.66
C ASP A 61 7.92 4.40 7.88
N ASN A 62 8.84 3.65 8.49
CA ASN A 62 8.56 2.76 9.61
C ASN A 62 8.31 3.50 10.93
N LEU A 63 8.83 4.71 11.09
CA LEU A 63 8.62 5.53 12.29
C LEU A 63 7.33 6.36 12.18
N ARG A 64 6.96 6.80 10.97
CA ARG A 64 5.71 7.53 10.70
C ARG A 64 4.55 6.56 10.50
N LYS A 65 4.22 6.19 9.26
CA LYS A 65 3.05 5.34 8.96
C LYS A 65 3.15 3.97 9.63
N GLY A 66 4.35 3.42 9.79
CA GLY A 66 4.58 2.16 10.50
C GLY A 66 4.38 2.21 12.02
N ALA A 67 4.34 3.40 12.63
CA ALA A 67 4.18 3.55 14.08
C ALA A 67 3.38 4.80 14.47
N ALA A 68 4.02 5.98 14.50
CA ALA A 68 3.45 7.19 15.11
C ALA A 68 2.17 7.67 14.42
N LEU A 69 2.17 7.76 13.09
CA LEU A 69 1.02 8.28 12.34
C LEU A 69 -0.19 7.35 12.44
N ASN A 70 0.03 6.03 12.39
CA ASN A 70 -1.08 5.08 12.51
C ASN A 70 -1.73 5.15 13.90
N ALA A 71 -0.93 5.34 14.96
CA ALA A 71 -1.46 5.55 16.31
C ALA A 71 -2.32 6.81 16.41
N VAL A 72 -1.87 7.92 15.81
CA VAL A 72 -2.64 9.17 15.75
C VAL A 72 -3.94 8.98 14.96
N GLN A 73 -3.90 8.35 13.79
CA GLN A 73 -5.10 8.11 12.97
C GLN A 73 -6.14 7.24 13.68
N VAL A 74 -5.71 6.21 14.43
CA VAL A 74 -6.63 5.44 15.27
C VAL A 74 -7.26 6.32 16.35
N ALA A 75 -6.47 7.17 17.01
CA ALA A 75 -6.98 8.09 18.02
C ALA A 75 -8.00 9.10 17.43
N GLU A 76 -7.76 9.59 16.22
CA GLU A 76 -8.71 10.46 15.50
C GLU A 76 -10.05 9.76 15.24
N VAL A 77 -10.03 8.52 14.77
CA VAL A 77 -11.26 7.71 14.56
C VAL A 77 -12.00 7.50 15.89
N VAL A 78 -11.29 7.20 16.97
CA VAL A 78 -11.90 7.04 18.31
C VAL A 78 -12.52 8.35 18.78
N ALA A 79 -11.80 9.47 18.65
CA ALA A 79 -12.30 10.78 19.05
C ALA A 79 -13.54 11.20 18.24
N GLN A 80 -13.63 10.85 16.96
CA GLN A 80 -14.81 11.09 16.13
C GLN A 80 -16.03 10.26 16.57
N ARG A 81 -15.83 9.05 17.11
CA ARG A 81 -16.92 8.18 17.58
C ARG A 81 -17.43 8.49 18.99
N LEU A 82 -16.62 9.20 19.78
CA LEU A 82 -16.98 9.64 21.13
C LEU A 82 -17.70 11.00 21.15
N ARG A 83 -17.75 11.67 20.00
CA ARG A 83 -18.55 12.88 19.76
C ARG A 83 -19.92 12.49 19.23
#